data_AF-A0A661WHE6-F1
#
_entry.id   AF-A0A661WHE6-F1
#
_cell.length_a   1.000
_cell.length_b   1.000
_cell.length_c   1.000
_cell.angle_alpha   90.00
_cell.angle_beta   90.00
_cell.angle_gamma   90.00
#
_symmetry.space_group_name_H-M   'P 1'
#
loop_
_entity.id
_entity.type
_entity.pdbx_description
1 polymer ?
#
loop_
_entity_poly.entity_id
_entity_poly.type
_entity_poly.pdbx_seq_one_letter_code
_entity_poly.pdbx_strand_id
1 'polypeptide(L)'
;MADQPRIQLALDYFDLAPALAMAQVIHKEVDILEVGTPLTKGGGMLAVSTIREMCPDNLILADIKSPDVGGGEAKMAFDSGADWMTVLGAAPLDTIKLALEEANSRPGKEMFIELTGIKDIMAQASEWRSIGIERMVYHRGWDEGNLSRSWDETDLATIQELIRMGFKVSVAGGLGLDMIPFFRGVDISVFIIGRAIRETPDPAATARKFRAAINANYSGGFAPVLTYTDVAAKAIRWGVSEMGLDLTIDGRDCPGCNSPARFCQDTKTEIQTPAGINNQVLVDLIQSSLGPGEKATVGVNTADSFYIDAAQLPQVNNNNVLGLLTATSAALHKTGLAADIGAAMTAAQNILSE
;
A
#
# COMPACT_ATOMS: atom_id res chain seq x y z
N MET A 1 1.71 -10.35 -4.51
CA MET A 1 1.27 -9.46 -5.61
C MET A 1 0.15 -8.65 -5.03
N ALA A 2 0.18 -7.32 -5.13
CA ALA A 2 -1.00 -6.55 -4.77
C ALA A 2 -2.13 -6.96 -5.73
N ASP A 3 -3.25 -7.39 -5.16
CA ASP A 3 -4.43 -7.74 -5.94
C ASP A 3 -4.88 -6.50 -6.71
N GLN A 4 -5.37 -6.73 -7.93
CA GLN A 4 -5.87 -5.65 -8.74
C GLN A 4 -7.01 -4.90 -8.01
N PRO A 5 -7.07 -3.55 -8.06
CA PRO A 5 -8.10 -2.79 -7.37
C PRO A 5 -9.49 -3.27 -7.76
N ARG A 6 -10.35 -3.49 -6.76
CA ARG A 6 -11.75 -3.89 -6.98
C ARG A 6 -12.60 -2.70 -7.36
N ILE A 7 -13.70 -2.96 -8.06
CA ILE A 7 -14.76 -1.99 -8.33
C ILE A 7 -15.93 -2.26 -7.40
N GLN A 8 -16.30 -1.25 -6.64
CA GLN A 8 -17.49 -1.22 -5.80
C GLN A 8 -18.50 -0.23 -6.37
N LEU A 9 -19.76 -0.66 -6.50
CA LEU A 9 -20.86 0.25 -6.80
C LEU A 9 -21.59 0.65 -5.51
N ALA A 10 -21.64 1.95 -5.22
CA ALA A 10 -22.46 2.51 -4.15
C ALA A 10 -23.93 2.66 -4.58
N LEU A 11 -24.82 1.88 -3.97
CA LEU A 11 -26.27 1.94 -4.16
C LEU A 11 -26.91 2.97 -3.21
N ASP A 12 -26.52 4.24 -3.36
CA ASP A 12 -27.05 5.38 -2.59
C ASP A 12 -28.47 5.78 -3.05
N TYR A 13 -29.42 4.89 -2.84
CA TYR A 13 -30.85 5.12 -3.05
C TYR A 13 -31.56 5.25 -1.70
N PHE A 14 -32.64 6.02 -1.64
CA PHE A 14 -33.47 6.08 -0.44
C PHE A 14 -34.50 4.94 -0.39
N ASP A 15 -34.89 4.43 -1.55
CA ASP A 15 -35.88 3.36 -1.69
C ASP A 15 -35.24 2.06 -2.21
N LEU A 16 -35.74 0.92 -1.74
CA LEU A 16 -35.20 -0.40 -2.09
C LEU A 16 -35.42 -0.76 -3.57
N ALA A 17 -36.61 -0.51 -4.13
CA ALA A 17 -36.95 -0.91 -5.50
C ALA A 17 -35.96 -0.39 -6.58
N PRO A 18 -35.62 0.92 -6.64
CA PRO A 18 -34.64 1.40 -7.61
C PRO A 18 -33.23 0.86 -7.34
N ALA A 19 -32.86 0.59 -6.08
CA ALA A 19 -31.58 -0.04 -5.74
C ALA A 19 -31.48 -1.46 -6.30
N LEU A 20 -32.54 -2.27 -6.13
CA LEU A 20 -32.58 -3.64 -6.67
C LEU A 20 -32.53 -3.65 -8.20
N ALA A 21 -33.24 -2.74 -8.86
CA ALA A 21 -33.19 -2.61 -10.31
C ALA A 21 -31.76 -2.31 -10.80
N MET A 22 -31.04 -1.41 -10.13
CA MET A 22 -29.65 -1.09 -10.47
C MET A 22 -28.70 -2.27 -10.18
N ALA A 23 -28.83 -2.90 -9.01
CA ALA A 23 -28.03 -4.07 -8.66
C ALA A 23 -28.20 -5.21 -9.69
N GLN A 24 -29.43 -5.48 -10.14
CA GLN A 24 -29.71 -6.49 -11.17
C GLN A 24 -29.04 -6.19 -12.53
N VAL A 25 -28.84 -4.92 -12.88
CA VAL A 25 -28.15 -4.51 -14.11
C VAL A 25 -26.64 -4.67 -13.97
N ILE A 26 -26.09 -4.37 -12.79
CA ILE A 26 -24.65 -4.11 -12.63
C ILE A 26 -23.86 -5.24 -11.98
N HIS A 27 -24.52 -6.17 -11.29
CA HIS A 27 -23.85 -7.13 -10.41
C HIS A 27 -22.77 -7.99 -11.09
N LYS A 28 -22.86 -8.21 -12.41
CA LYS A 28 -21.84 -8.97 -13.16
C LYS A 28 -20.62 -8.14 -13.59
N GLU A 29 -20.69 -6.83 -13.45
CA GLU A 29 -19.67 -5.89 -13.95
C GLU A 29 -18.79 -5.32 -12.82
N VAL A 30 -19.23 -5.49 -11.56
CA VAL A 30 -18.56 -4.97 -10.36
C VAL A 30 -18.28 -6.10 -9.38
N ASP A 31 -17.28 -5.91 -8.52
CA ASP A 31 -16.86 -6.92 -7.55
C ASP A 31 -17.69 -6.84 -6.27
N ILE A 32 -18.05 -5.60 -5.88
CA ILE A 32 -18.74 -5.30 -4.62
C ILE A 32 -19.99 -4.47 -4.89
N LEU A 33 -21.08 -4.84 -4.23
CA LEU A 33 -22.29 -4.04 -4.12
C LEU A 33 -22.35 -3.44 -2.72
N GLU A 34 -22.29 -2.12 -2.64
CA GLU A 34 -22.45 -1.39 -1.39
C GLU A 34 -23.90 -0.97 -1.21
N VAL A 35 -24.50 -1.42 -0.12
CA VAL A 35 -25.75 -0.87 0.41
C VAL A 35 -25.39 0.43 1.11
N GLY A 36 -25.47 1.53 0.38
CA GLY A 36 -25.00 2.85 0.82
C GLY A 36 -25.76 3.37 2.03
N THR A 37 -25.16 4.33 2.75
CA THR A 37 -25.78 4.95 3.94
C THR A 37 -27.25 5.39 3.77
N PRO A 38 -27.67 6.00 2.65
CA PRO A 38 -29.08 6.34 2.45
C PRO A 38 -29.99 5.12 2.42
N LEU A 39 -29.53 4.00 1.83
CA LEU A 39 -30.29 2.78 1.65
C LEU A 39 -30.34 1.96 2.94
N THR A 40 -29.24 1.90 3.71
CA THR A 40 -29.25 1.26 5.03
C THR A 40 -30.19 1.99 5.99
N LYS A 41 -30.33 3.32 5.86
CA LYS A 41 -31.27 4.13 6.65
C LYS A 41 -32.72 4.02 6.16
N GLY A 42 -32.95 4.03 4.85
CA GLY A 42 -34.30 3.99 4.27
C GLY A 42 -34.91 2.58 4.23
N GLY A 43 -34.13 1.60 3.82
CA GLY A 43 -34.54 0.20 3.66
C GLY A 43 -34.14 -0.73 4.80
N GLY A 44 -33.31 -0.27 5.75
CA GLY A 44 -32.80 -1.10 6.84
C GLY A 44 -31.96 -2.28 6.34
N MET A 45 -31.76 -3.26 7.21
CA MET A 45 -31.03 -4.49 6.85
C MET A 45 -31.80 -5.44 5.93
N LEU A 46 -33.11 -5.20 5.72
CA LEU A 46 -33.86 -5.88 4.67
C LEU A 46 -33.22 -5.63 3.30
N ALA A 47 -32.71 -4.41 3.05
CA ALA A 47 -32.00 -4.10 1.81
C ALA A 47 -30.76 -4.98 1.61
N VAL A 48 -29.96 -5.19 2.68
CA VAL A 48 -28.77 -6.05 2.66
C VAL A 48 -29.15 -7.50 2.34
N SER A 49 -30.12 -8.07 3.07
CA SER A 49 -30.56 -9.45 2.86
C SER A 49 -31.15 -9.68 1.46
N THR A 50 -31.93 -8.73 0.95
CA THR A 50 -32.52 -8.83 -0.39
C THR A 50 -31.45 -8.77 -1.49
N ILE A 51 -30.44 -7.91 -1.33
CA ILE A 51 -29.32 -7.83 -2.28
C ILE A 51 -28.46 -9.11 -2.21
N ARG A 52 -28.24 -9.69 -1.03
CA ARG A 52 -27.57 -11.00 -0.89
C ARG A 52 -28.30 -12.11 -1.64
N GLU A 53 -29.60 -12.20 -1.47
CA GLU A 53 -30.40 -13.22 -2.16
C GLU A 53 -30.34 -13.07 -3.69
N MET A 54 -30.38 -11.83 -4.19
CA MET A 54 -30.37 -11.54 -5.63
C MET A 54 -28.97 -11.66 -6.26
N CYS A 55 -27.91 -11.31 -5.51
CA CYS A 55 -26.53 -11.23 -5.98
C CYS A 55 -25.58 -12.05 -5.09
N PRO A 56 -25.75 -13.38 -5.03
CA PRO A 56 -25.05 -14.23 -4.07
C PRO A 56 -23.53 -14.30 -4.28
N ASP A 57 -23.06 -14.09 -5.51
CA ASP A 57 -21.64 -14.20 -5.89
C ASP A 57 -20.85 -12.89 -5.66
N ASN A 58 -21.55 -11.78 -5.40
CA ASN A 58 -20.92 -10.50 -5.14
C ASN A 58 -20.51 -10.38 -3.68
N LEU A 59 -19.45 -9.61 -3.43
CA LEU A 59 -19.22 -9.08 -2.09
C LEU A 59 -20.27 -8.03 -1.78
N ILE A 60 -20.72 -8.01 -0.53
CA ILE A 60 -21.70 -7.02 -0.07
C ILE A 60 -21.12 -6.21 1.06
N LEU A 61 -21.08 -4.88 0.88
CA LEU A 61 -20.73 -3.94 1.93
C LEU A 61 -22.00 -3.26 2.46
N ALA A 62 -22.21 -3.31 3.77
CA ALA A 62 -23.24 -2.52 4.43
C ALA A 62 -22.61 -1.22 4.95
N ASP A 63 -22.90 -0.11 4.28
CA ASP A 63 -22.37 1.20 4.65
C ASP A 63 -23.22 1.84 5.74
N ILE A 64 -23.09 1.31 6.96
CA ILE A 64 -23.87 1.75 8.13
C ILE A 64 -23.31 3.07 8.67
N LYS A 65 -21.99 3.29 8.53
CA LYS A 65 -21.28 4.41 9.16
C LYS A 65 -21.56 4.48 10.67
N SER A 66 -21.43 3.33 11.33
CA SER A 66 -21.77 3.14 12.74
C SER A 66 -21.09 4.18 13.63
N PRO A 67 -21.83 5.03 14.37
CA PRO A 67 -21.26 5.96 15.32
C PRO A 67 -21.20 5.40 16.75
N ASP A 68 -22.00 4.38 17.05
CA ASP A 68 -22.15 3.73 18.35
C ASP A 68 -22.74 2.31 18.18
N VAL A 69 -22.74 1.48 19.23
CA VAL A 69 -23.31 0.13 19.23
C VAL A 69 -22.60 -0.80 18.23
N GLY A 70 -21.29 -0.62 18.07
CA GLY A 70 -20.50 -1.19 16.98
C GLY A 70 -20.63 -2.71 16.82
N GLY A 71 -20.50 -3.48 17.91
CA GLY A 71 -20.68 -4.93 17.85
C GLY A 71 -22.10 -5.35 17.48
N GLY A 72 -23.11 -4.60 17.93
CA GLY A 72 -24.52 -4.86 17.61
C GLY A 72 -24.85 -4.57 16.15
N GLU A 73 -24.39 -3.44 15.61
CA GLU A 73 -24.60 -3.08 14.20
C GLU A 73 -23.78 -3.97 13.25
N ALA A 74 -22.54 -4.32 13.62
CA ALA A 74 -21.74 -5.30 12.88
C ALA A 74 -22.45 -6.66 12.82
N LYS A 75 -22.95 -7.16 13.96
CA LYS A 75 -23.72 -8.40 14.02
C LYS A 75 -24.95 -8.32 13.13
N MET A 76 -25.69 -7.22 13.18
CA MET A 76 -26.89 -7.01 12.37
C MET A 76 -26.57 -7.04 10.86
N ALA A 77 -25.49 -6.39 10.43
CA ALA A 77 -25.03 -6.38 9.05
C ALA A 77 -24.66 -7.78 8.57
N PHE A 78 -23.83 -8.49 9.34
CA PHE A 78 -23.31 -9.80 8.95
C PHE A 78 -24.40 -10.89 9.00
N ASP A 79 -25.32 -10.85 9.97
CA ASP A 79 -26.48 -11.74 10.03
C ASP A 79 -27.41 -11.54 8.83
N SER A 80 -27.45 -10.33 8.27
CA SER A 80 -28.23 -9.98 7.08
C SER A 80 -27.51 -10.30 5.77
N GLY A 81 -26.30 -10.86 5.82
CA GLY A 81 -25.57 -11.35 4.66
C GLY A 81 -24.52 -10.40 4.09
N ALA A 82 -24.23 -9.28 4.75
CA ALA A 82 -23.08 -8.45 4.40
C ALA A 82 -21.77 -9.23 4.62
N ASP A 83 -20.78 -8.99 3.76
CA ASP A 83 -19.40 -9.41 3.98
C ASP A 83 -18.61 -8.35 4.71
N TRP A 84 -18.86 -7.10 4.36
CA TRP A 84 -18.14 -5.94 4.89
C TRP A 84 -19.09 -4.93 5.52
N MET A 85 -18.59 -4.13 6.47
CA MET A 85 -19.35 -3.05 7.08
C MET A 85 -18.47 -1.84 7.45
N THR A 86 -19.06 -0.64 7.50
CA THR A 86 -18.33 0.62 7.84
C THR A 86 -18.67 1.18 9.23
N VAL A 87 -17.65 1.50 10.02
CA VAL A 87 -17.74 2.25 11.29
C VAL A 87 -17.18 3.65 11.06
N LEU A 88 -17.85 4.68 11.57
CA LEU A 88 -17.37 6.05 11.44
C LEU A 88 -16.04 6.20 12.21
N GLY A 89 -15.02 6.81 11.62
CA GLY A 89 -13.74 7.03 12.30
C GLY A 89 -13.85 7.87 13.57
N ALA A 90 -14.88 8.70 13.68
CA ALA A 90 -15.14 9.53 14.86
C ALA A 90 -15.91 8.79 15.98
N ALA A 91 -16.25 7.51 15.77
CA ALA A 91 -16.87 6.70 16.81
C ALA A 91 -15.89 6.48 18.00
N PRO A 92 -16.39 6.27 19.23
CA PRO A 92 -15.54 5.90 20.35
C PRO A 92 -14.69 4.66 20.02
N LEU A 93 -13.45 4.62 20.51
CA LEU A 93 -12.53 3.51 20.23
C LEU A 93 -13.11 2.15 20.66
N ASP A 94 -13.86 2.10 21.76
CA ASP A 94 -14.49 0.86 22.22
C ASP A 94 -15.61 0.40 21.27
N THR A 95 -16.35 1.32 20.65
CA THR A 95 -17.32 1.01 19.58
C THR A 95 -16.60 0.36 18.40
N ILE A 96 -15.48 0.94 17.97
CA ILE A 96 -14.64 0.41 16.89
C ILE A 96 -14.13 -1.00 17.24
N LYS A 97 -13.61 -1.21 18.45
CA LYS A 97 -13.12 -2.51 18.91
C LYS A 97 -14.22 -3.57 18.91
N LEU A 98 -15.39 -3.25 19.43
CA LEU A 98 -16.52 -4.19 19.48
C LEU A 98 -16.99 -4.59 18.07
N ALA A 99 -17.02 -3.65 17.12
CA ALA A 99 -17.33 -3.96 15.72
C ALA A 99 -16.23 -4.83 15.07
N LEU A 100 -14.96 -4.53 15.34
CA LEU A 100 -13.82 -5.30 14.85
C LEU A 100 -13.78 -6.71 15.42
N GLU A 101 -14.08 -6.88 16.71
CA GLU A 101 -14.19 -8.19 17.37
C GLU A 101 -15.28 -9.04 16.71
N GLU A 102 -16.45 -8.46 16.45
CA GLU A 102 -17.54 -9.15 15.78
C GLU A 102 -17.15 -9.58 14.35
N ALA A 103 -16.47 -8.70 13.59
CA ALA A 103 -15.97 -9.04 12.25
C ALA A 103 -14.94 -10.18 12.30
N ASN A 104 -13.94 -10.07 13.18
CA ASN A 104 -12.87 -11.07 13.32
C ASN A 104 -13.39 -12.43 13.83
N SER A 105 -14.51 -12.45 14.55
CA SER A 105 -15.14 -13.69 15.01
C SER A 105 -15.77 -14.51 13.86
N ARG A 106 -15.92 -13.92 12.67
CA ARG A 106 -16.63 -14.53 11.54
C ARG A 106 -15.71 -14.68 10.32
N PRO A 107 -15.61 -15.89 9.72
CA PRO A 107 -14.80 -16.09 8.52
C PRO A 107 -15.22 -15.19 7.36
N GLY A 108 -14.25 -14.50 6.75
CA GLY A 108 -14.45 -13.69 5.55
C GLY A 108 -15.19 -12.37 5.78
N LYS A 109 -15.39 -11.96 7.05
CA LYS A 109 -16.03 -10.67 7.38
C LYS A 109 -14.97 -9.64 7.71
N GLU A 110 -15.16 -8.42 7.22
CA GLU A 110 -14.18 -7.33 7.41
C GLU A 110 -14.89 -6.03 7.79
N MET A 111 -14.21 -5.22 8.61
CA MET A 111 -14.69 -3.93 9.07
C MET A 111 -13.82 -2.82 8.46
N PHE A 112 -14.47 -1.76 7.99
CA PHE A 112 -13.81 -0.59 7.42
C PHE A 112 -13.98 0.60 8.37
N ILE A 113 -12.91 1.36 8.57
CA ILE A 113 -13.02 2.70 9.14
C ILE A 113 -13.38 3.68 8.02
N GLU A 114 -14.48 4.40 8.20
CA GLU A 114 -14.94 5.45 7.30
C GLU A 114 -14.39 6.82 7.74
N LEU A 115 -13.63 7.48 6.87
CA LEU A 115 -12.90 8.71 7.20
C LEU A 115 -13.69 10.00 6.94
N THR A 116 -14.95 9.91 6.52
CA THR A 116 -15.83 11.09 6.34
C THR A 116 -15.85 11.98 7.59
N GLY A 117 -15.52 13.27 7.43
CA GLY A 117 -15.53 14.27 8.50
C GLY A 117 -14.35 14.20 9.49
N ILE A 118 -13.36 13.33 9.26
CA ILE A 118 -12.18 13.23 10.11
C ILE A 118 -11.15 14.30 9.74
N LYS A 119 -10.81 15.17 10.70
CA LYS A 119 -9.85 16.26 10.49
C LYS A 119 -8.39 15.82 10.60
N ASP A 120 -8.05 15.12 11.67
CA ASP A 120 -6.70 14.62 11.92
C ASP A 120 -6.67 13.11 11.75
N ILE A 121 -6.61 12.69 10.48
CA ILE A 121 -6.60 11.27 10.09
C ILE A 121 -5.33 10.59 10.62
N MET A 122 -4.19 11.27 10.56
CA MET A 122 -2.88 10.64 10.82
C MET A 122 -2.66 10.39 12.31
N ALA A 123 -3.12 11.30 13.18
CA ALA A 123 -3.07 11.09 14.62
C ALA A 123 -3.88 9.84 15.03
N GLN A 124 -5.05 9.64 14.44
CA GLN A 124 -5.94 8.52 14.77
C GLN A 124 -5.53 7.21 14.08
N ALA A 125 -4.95 7.28 12.88
CA ALA A 125 -4.52 6.12 12.11
C ALA A 125 -3.55 5.22 12.88
N SER A 126 -2.66 5.79 13.70
CA SER A 126 -1.74 5.01 14.52
C SER A 126 -2.47 4.17 15.57
N GLU A 127 -3.52 4.73 16.19
CA GLU A 127 -4.33 4.03 17.18
C GLU A 127 -5.14 2.91 16.54
N TRP A 128 -5.81 3.19 15.41
CA TRP A 128 -6.55 2.17 14.65
C TRP A 128 -5.64 1.02 14.19
N ARG A 129 -4.41 1.33 13.75
CA ARG A 129 -3.46 0.29 13.36
C ARG A 129 -3.08 -0.61 14.54
N SER A 130 -2.85 -0.01 15.71
CA SER A 130 -2.44 -0.73 16.92
C SER A 130 -3.48 -1.74 17.43
N ILE A 131 -4.76 -1.50 17.17
CA ILE A 131 -5.86 -2.41 17.54
C ILE A 131 -6.19 -3.42 16.43
N GLY A 132 -5.46 -3.41 15.30
CA GLY A 132 -5.61 -4.38 14.23
C GLY A 132 -6.56 -4.00 13.11
N ILE A 133 -6.94 -2.72 12.97
CA ILE A 133 -7.67 -2.26 11.78
C ILE A 133 -6.80 -2.45 10.54
N GLU A 134 -7.38 -3.02 9.48
CA GLU A 134 -6.72 -3.21 8.19
C GLU A 134 -7.29 -2.36 7.06
N ARG A 135 -8.58 -1.99 7.12
CA ARG A 135 -9.28 -1.38 5.98
C ARG A 135 -9.86 -0.02 6.30
N MET A 136 -9.82 0.85 5.29
CA MET A 136 -10.33 2.21 5.38
C MET A 136 -11.04 2.62 4.11
N VAL A 137 -12.01 3.52 4.27
CA VAL A 137 -12.57 4.30 3.16
C VAL A 137 -12.11 5.75 3.32
N TYR A 138 -11.26 6.20 2.40
CA TYR A 138 -10.91 7.61 2.24
C TYR A 138 -11.96 8.27 1.34
N HIS A 139 -12.87 9.00 1.98
CA HIS A 139 -13.99 9.63 1.29
C HIS A 139 -13.76 11.13 1.13
N ARG A 140 -13.81 11.60 -0.12
CA ARG A 140 -13.89 13.04 -0.40
C ARG A 140 -15.30 13.53 -0.09
N GLY A 141 -15.50 14.11 1.09
CA GLY A 141 -16.78 14.59 1.61
C GLY A 141 -17.61 15.38 0.60
N TRP A 142 -18.87 14.99 0.42
CA TRP A 142 -19.79 15.64 -0.53
C TRP A 142 -20.34 16.95 0.02
N ASP A 143 -20.72 16.96 1.31
CA ASP A 143 -21.39 18.08 1.99
C ASP A 143 -20.41 18.99 2.77
N GLU A 144 -19.10 18.80 2.64
CA GLU A 144 -18.05 19.56 3.33
C GLU A 144 -17.85 20.99 2.75
N GLY A 145 -18.93 21.63 2.28
CA GLY A 145 -18.89 22.99 1.71
C GLY A 145 -18.12 23.12 0.40
N ASN A 146 -17.77 21.99 -0.23
CA ASN A 146 -16.73 21.88 -1.25
C ASN A 146 -17.29 21.33 -2.57
N LEU A 147 -18.38 21.92 -3.08
CA LEU A 147 -18.92 21.59 -4.41
C LEU A 147 -17.88 21.74 -5.56
N SER A 148 -16.72 22.36 -5.29
CA SER A 148 -15.62 22.61 -6.23
C SER A 148 -14.27 21.96 -5.89
N ARG A 149 -14.14 21.17 -4.81
CA ARG A 149 -12.84 20.55 -4.47
C ARG A 149 -12.59 19.31 -5.32
N SER A 150 -11.60 19.34 -6.19
CA SER A 150 -11.12 18.13 -6.89
C SER A 150 -10.18 17.31 -6.00
N TRP A 151 -9.94 16.06 -6.36
CA TRP A 151 -8.82 15.30 -5.81
C TRP A 151 -7.51 16.03 -6.09
N ASP A 152 -6.65 16.13 -5.08
CA ASP A 152 -5.39 16.85 -5.17
C ASP A 152 -4.21 16.05 -4.56
N GLU A 153 -2.99 16.55 -4.74
CA GLU A 153 -1.76 15.89 -4.25
C GLU A 153 -1.74 15.71 -2.72
N THR A 154 -2.50 16.51 -1.97
CA THR A 154 -2.63 16.36 -0.51
C THR A 154 -3.42 15.10 -0.17
N ASP A 155 -4.48 14.82 -0.94
CA ASP A 155 -5.23 13.57 -0.79
C ASP A 155 -4.34 12.37 -1.14
N LEU A 156 -3.57 12.44 -2.23
CA LEU A 156 -2.65 11.36 -2.61
C LEU A 156 -1.58 11.12 -1.55
N ALA A 157 -0.94 12.17 -1.03
CA ALA A 157 0.07 12.05 0.02
C ALA A 157 -0.51 11.39 1.28
N THR A 158 -1.74 11.76 1.66
CA THR A 158 -2.43 11.17 2.81
C THR A 158 -2.73 9.68 2.57
N ILE A 159 -3.26 9.33 1.40
CA ILE A 159 -3.54 7.95 1.03
C ILE A 159 -2.26 7.10 1.01
N GLN A 160 -1.18 7.62 0.42
CA GLN A 160 0.11 6.93 0.36
C GLN A 160 0.69 6.68 1.75
N GLU A 161 0.56 7.63 2.68
CA GLU A 161 0.98 7.44 4.06
C GLU A 161 0.14 6.37 4.76
N LEU A 162 -1.18 6.39 4.62
CA LEU A 162 -2.06 5.35 5.17
C LEU A 162 -1.70 3.96 4.65
N ILE A 163 -1.43 3.84 3.35
CA ILE A 163 -0.95 2.59 2.75
C ILE A 163 0.40 2.18 3.35
N ARG A 164 1.32 3.13 3.55
CA ARG A 164 2.63 2.85 4.17
C ARG A 164 2.51 2.39 5.63
N MET A 165 1.51 2.87 6.35
CA MET A 165 1.15 2.38 7.70
C MET A 165 0.55 0.96 7.68
N GLY A 166 0.26 0.43 6.49
CA GLY A 166 -0.23 -0.93 6.27
C GLY A 166 -1.73 -1.05 6.10
N PHE A 167 -2.45 0.06 5.86
CA PHE A 167 -3.89 0.02 5.57
C PHE A 167 -4.16 -0.32 4.11
N LYS A 168 -5.19 -1.14 3.88
CA LYS A 168 -5.84 -1.31 2.57
C LYS A 168 -6.84 -0.17 2.39
N VAL A 169 -6.48 0.81 1.58
CA VAL A 169 -7.29 2.02 1.40
C VAL A 169 -8.25 1.84 0.22
N SER A 170 -9.52 2.17 0.46
CA SER A 170 -10.55 2.33 -0.57
C SER A 170 -10.80 3.81 -0.79
N VAL A 171 -11.03 4.24 -2.02
CA VAL A 171 -11.28 5.66 -2.33
C VAL A 171 -12.72 5.85 -2.81
N ALA A 172 -13.36 6.91 -2.32
CA ALA A 172 -14.75 7.25 -2.61
C ALA A 172 -14.94 8.76 -2.76
N GLY A 173 -15.97 9.16 -3.52
CA GLY A 173 -16.37 10.56 -3.66
C GLY A 173 -15.92 11.20 -4.97
N GLY A 174 -16.88 11.46 -5.86
CA GLY A 174 -16.63 12.20 -7.11
C GLY A 174 -15.69 11.53 -8.11
N LEU A 175 -15.54 10.20 -8.04
CA LEU A 175 -14.66 9.44 -8.93
C LEU A 175 -15.28 9.28 -10.33
N GLY A 176 -14.88 10.16 -11.25
CA GLY A 176 -15.10 10.03 -12.69
C GLY A 176 -14.12 9.04 -13.33
N LEU A 177 -14.41 8.62 -14.57
CA LEU A 177 -13.54 7.70 -15.32
C LEU A 177 -12.16 8.30 -15.59
N ASP A 178 -12.13 9.61 -15.82
CA ASP A 178 -10.96 10.44 -16.03
C ASP A 178 -10.06 10.57 -14.78
N MET A 179 -10.59 10.26 -13.59
CA MET A 179 -9.83 10.29 -12.34
C MET A 179 -9.07 9.00 -12.04
N ILE A 180 -9.31 7.90 -12.76
CA ILE A 180 -8.60 6.64 -12.50
C ILE A 180 -7.07 6.77 -12.68
N PRO A 181 -6.54 7.45 -13.73
CA PRO A 181 -5.10 7.64 -13.89
C PRO A 181 -4.43 8.46 -12.78
N PHE A 182 -5.17 9.32 -12.07
CA PHE A 182 -4.64 10.14 -10.98
C PHE A 182 -4.07 9.29 -9.84
N PHE A 183 -4.67 8.13 -9.57
CA PHE A 183 -4.22 7.22 -8.52
C PHE A 183 -3.13 6.23 -8.98
N ARG A 184 -2.66 6.33 -10.23
CA ARG A 184 -1.65 5.40 -10.76
C ARG A 184 -0.41 5.37 -9.86
N GLY A 185 0.05 4.16 -9.52
CA GLY A 185 1.20 3.95 -8.64
C GLY A 185 0.87 3.97 -7.15
N VAL A 186 -0.38 4.15 -6.76
CA VAL A 186 -0.86 4.08 -5.37
C VAL A 186 -1.67 2.80 -5.17
N ASP A 187 -1.35 2.01 -4.14
CA ASP A 187 -1.96 0.68 -3.89
C ASP A 187 -3.41 0.76 -3.39
N ILE A 188 -4.30 1.24 -4.25
CA ILE A 188 -5.74 1.35 -3.99
C ILE A 188 -6.36 -0.04 -3.97
N SER A 189 -7.02 -0.39 -2.88
CA SER A 189 -7.69 -1.69 -2.75
C SER A 189 -9.05 -1.74 -3.44
N VAL A 190 -9.84 -0.65 -3.37
CA VAL A 190 -11.18 -0.55 -3.95
C VAL A 190 -11.45 0.86 -4.47
N PHE A 191 -11.96 0.96 -5.69
CA PHE A 191 -12.60 2.16 -6.21
C PHE A 191 -14.11 2.11 -5.98
N ILE A 192 -14.61 3.00 -5.13
CA ILE A 192 -16.04 3.10 -4.79
C ILE A 192 -16.68 4.16 -5.69
N ILE A 193 -17.51 3.70 -6.61
CA ILE A 193 -18.09 4.53 -7.66
C ILE A 193 -19.61 4.53 -7.51
N GLY A 194 -20.22 5.72 -7.49
CA GLY A 194 -21.67 5.89 -7.42
C GLY A 194 -22.25 6.36 -8.75
N ARG A 195 -22.64 7.65 -8.79
CA ARG A 195 -23.33 8.30 -9.92
C ARG A 195 -22.63 8.19 -11.26
N ALA A 196 -21.30 8.19 -11.27
CA ALA A 196 -20.52 8.05 -12.51
C ALA A 196 -20.78 6.73 -13.25
N ILE A 197 -21.40 5.72 -12.60
CA ILE A 197 -21.93 4.52 -13.25
C ILE A 197 -23.47 4.58 -13.31
N ARG A 198 -24.13 4.72 -12.15
CA ARG A 198 -25.60 4.51 -12.02
C ARG A 198 -26.48 5.55 -12.71
N GLU A 199 -25.97 6.75 -13.00
CA GLU A 199 -26.72 7.82 -13.69
C GLU A 199 -26.38 7.92 -15.19
N THR A 200 -25.65 6.94 -15.72
CA THR A 200 -25.35 6.88 -17.17
C THR A 200 -26.45 6.15 -17.95
N PRO A 201 -26.56 6.38 -19.28
CA PRO A 201 -27.53 5.67 -20.12
C PRO A 201 -27.33 4.14 -20.18
N ASP A 202 -26.09 3.67 -20.01
CA ASP A 202 -25.74 2.24 -19.95
C ASP A 202 -24.74 2.01 -18.80
N PRO A 203 -25.24 1.77 -17.57
CA PRO A 203 -24.41 1.56 -16.39
C PRO A 203 -23.44 0.38 -16.55
N ALA A 204 -23.87 -0.71 -17.19
CA ALA A 204 -23.04 -1.89 -17.39
C ALA A 204 -21.87 -1.60 -18.33
N ALA A 205 -22.11 -0.93 -19.45
CA ALA A 205 -21.04 -0.49 -20.33
C ALA A 205 -20.10 0.51 -19.65
N THR A 206 -20.63 1.39 -18.81
CA THR A 206 -19.80 2.34 -18.05
C THR A 206 -18.92 1.63 -17.02
N ALA A 207 -19.44 0.65 -16.28
CA ALA A 207 -18.63 -0.17 -15.36
C ALA A 207 -17.50 -0.92 -16.09
N ARG A 208 -17.77 -1.48 -17.28
CA ARG A 208 -16.72 -2.07 -18.12
C ARG A 208 -15.63 -1.08 -18.54
N LYS A 209 -15.98 0.18 -18.80
CA LYS A 209 -14.99 1.24 -19.07
C LYS A 209 -14.12 1.51 -17.84
N PHE A 210 -14.72 1.59 -16.64
CA PHE A 210 -13.95 1.70 -15.40
C PHE A 210 -13.02 0.52 -15.18
N ARG A 211 -13.50 -0.72 -15.42
CA ARG A 211 -12.65 -1.91 -15.37
C ARG A 211 -11.49 -1.82 -16.34
N ALA A 212 -11.74 -1.45 -17.60
CA ALA A 212 -10.67 -1.29 -18.59
C ALA A 212 -9.67 -0.21 -18.18
N ALA A 213 -10.11 0.92 -17.61
CA ALA A 213 -9.24 1.98 -17.12
C ALA A 213 -8.41 1.52 -15.91
N ILE A 214 -9.01 0.82 -14.94
CA ILE A 214 -8.29 0.25 -13.80
C ILE A 214 -7.28 -0.78 -14.29
N ASN A 215 -7.68 -1.70 -15.18
CA ASN A 215 -6.76 -2.62 -15.83
C ASN A 215 -5.59 -1.85 -16.46
N ALA A 216 -5.83 -0.86 -17.33
CA ALA A 216 -4.76 -0.12 -17.99
C ALA A 216 -3.80 0.64 -17.04
N ASN A 217 -4.23 1.00 -15.83
CA ASN A 217 -3.42 1.74 -14.86
C ASN A 217 -2.77 0.86 -13.77
N TYR A 218 -3.27 -0.37 -13.59
CA TYR A 218 -2.87 -1.28 -12.51
C TYR A 218 -2.43 -2.67 -13.00
N SER A 219 -2.54 -2.97 -14.30
CA SER A 219 -2.00 -4.19 -14.93
C SER A 219 -0.51 -4.03 -15.21
N GLY A 220 0.26 -4.20 -14.15
CA GLY A 220 1.72 -4.08 -14.13
C GLY A 220 2.08 -3.96 -12.67
N GLY A 221 2.18 -5.12 -12.01
CA GLY A 221 2.19 -5.24 -10.55
C GLY A 221 2.95 -4.10 -9.89
N PHE A 222 2.32 -3.49 -8.89
CA PHE A 222 2.88 -2.35 -8.18
C PHE A 222 4.36 -2.61 -7.85
N ALA A 223 5.22 -1.75 -8.41
CA ALA A 223 6.53 -1.58 -7.83
C ALA A 223 6.26 -1.15 -6.38
N PRO A 224 6.77 -1.90 -5.37
CA PRO A 224 6.62 -1.45 -3.99
C PRO A 224 7.16 -0.03 -3.91
N VAL A 225 6.45 0.84 -3.17
CA VAL A 225 7.01 2.15 -2.80
C VAL A 225 8.35 1.85 -2.14
N LEU A 226 9.45 2.23 -2.81
CA LEU A 226 10.79 2.02 -2.28
C LEU A 226 10.86 2.80 -0.97
N THR A 227 11.09 2.11 0.14
CA THR A 227 11.49 2.78 1.37
C THR A 227 12.82 3.46 1.13
N TYR A 228 13.15 4.47 1.92
CA TYR A 228 14.48 5.08 1.84
C TYR A 228 15.60 4.05 2.11
N THR A 229 15.31 2.98 2.87
CA THR A 229 16.19 1.82 3.04
C THR A 229 16.40 1.03 1.75
N ASP A 230 15.37 0.91 0.90
CA ASP A 230 15.50 0.29 -0.42
C ASP A 230 16.33 1.15 -1.37
N VAL A 231 16.16 2.48 -1.31
CA VAL A 231 17.00 3.45 -2.06
C VAL A 231 18.44 3.38 -1.57
N ALA A 232 18.67 3.30 -0.26
CA ALA A 232 19.99 3.12 0.34
C ALA A 232 20.65 1.81 -0.10
N ALA A 233 19.92 0.70 -0.10
CA ALA A 233 20.41 -0.59 -0.59
C ALA A 233 20.75 -0.52 -2.10
N LYS A 234 19.92 0.15 -2.91
CA LYS A 234 20.21 0.42 -4.33
C LYS A 234 21.50 1.23 -4.49
N ALA A 235 21.67 2.30 -3.72
CA ALA A 235 22.87 3.14 -3.76
C ALA A 235 24.13 2.35 -3.38
N ILE A 236 24.07 1.48 -2.37
CA ILE A 236 25.19 0.61 -1.98
C ILE A 236 25.58 -0.34 -3.10
N ARG A 237 24.61 -1.02 -3.74
CA ARG A 237 24.87 -1.96 -4.85
C ARG A 237 25.61 -1.31 -6.01
N TRP A 238 25.09 -0.17 -6.47
CA TRP A 238 25.69 0.58 -7.57
C TRP A 238 27.06 1.13 -7.17
N GLY A 239 27.17 1.68 -5.96
CA GLY A 239 28.45 2.15 -5.44
C GLY A 239 29.50 1.05 -5.41
N VAL A 240 29.17 -0.13 -4.90
CA VAL A 240 30.07 -1.30 -4.85
C VAL A 240 30.44 -1.79 -6.24
N SER A 241 29.48 -1.88 -7.16
CA SER A 241 29.72 -2.29 -8.55
C SER A 241 30.69 -1.35 -9.27
N GLU A 242 30.44 -0.04 -9.18
CA GLU A 242 31.31 0.99 -9.79
C GLU A 242 32.67 1.10 -9.08
N MET A 243 32.78 0.64 -7.82
CA MET A 243 34.05 0.49 -7.12
C MET A 243 34.94 -0.61 -7.71
N GLY A 244 34.39 -1.47 -8.58
CA GLY A 244 35.08 -2.60 -9.21
C GLY A 244 34.91 -3.93 -8.46
N LEU A 245 33.94 -4.03 -7.56
CA LEU A 245 33.59 -5.28 -6.88
C LEU A 245 32.48 -6.01 -7.62
N ASP A 246 32.56 -7.34 -7.66
CA ASP A 246 31.52 -8.17 -8.23
C ASP A 246 30.45 -8.45 -7.17
N LEU A 247 29.19 -8.17 -7.51
CA LEU A 247 28.06 -8.63 -6.72
C LEU A 247 27.86 -10.13 -7.00
N THR A 248 27.44 -10.91 -6.00
CA THR A 248 27.16 -12.35 -6.22
C THR A 248 26.04 -12.57 -7.22
N ILE A 249 25.21 -11.54 -7.41
CA ILE A 249 24.29 -11.37 -8.52
C ILE A 249 24.67 -10.06 -9.20
N ASP A 250 25.24 -10.12 -10.40
CA ASP A 250 25.71 -8.93 -11.12
C ASP A 250 24.55 -7.93 -11.33
N GLY A 251 24.71 -6.74 -10.74
CA GLY A 251 23.73 -5.65 -10.81
C GLY A 251 23.82 -4.85 -12.11
N ARG A 252 24.83 -5.06 -12.95
CA ARG A 252 25.06 -4.29 -14.19
C ARG A 252 24.00 -4.55 -15.26
N ASP A 253 23.46 -5.77 -15.29
CA ASP A 253 22.32 -6.16 -16.14
C ASP A 253 20.97 -6.03 -15.41
N CYS A 254 20.92 -5.33 -14.28
CA CYS A 254 19.67 -5.11 -13.54
C CYS A 254 18.70 -4.31 -14.43
N PRO A 255 17.54 -4.90 -14.81
CA PRO A 255 16.61 -4.25 -15.72
C PRO A 255 15.78 -3.12 -15.06
N GLY A 256 16.23 -2.62 -13.91
CA GLY A 256 15.56 -1.62 -13.08
C GLY A 256 14.59 -2.24 -12.07
N CYS A 257 14.26 -1.47 -11.01
CA CYS A 257 13.36 -1.89 -9.93
C CYS A 257 11.93 -2.27 -10.40
N ASN A 258 11.56 -1.87 -11.62
CA ASN A 258 10.23 -2.07 -12.22
C ASN A 258 10.20 -3.23 -13.23
N SER A 259 11.27 -4.01 -13.39
CA SER A 259 11.30 -5.10 -14.36
C SER A 259 10.70 -6.42 -13.85
N PRO A 260 9.98 -7.18 -14.71
CA PRO A 260 9.48 -8.52 -14.40
C PRO A 260 10.57 -9.53 -14.01
N ALA A 261 11.82 -9.31 -14.41
CA ALA A 261 12.97 -10.16 -14.08
C ALA A 261 13.57 -9.87 -12.67
N ARG A 262 12.84 -9.10 -11.86
CA ARG A 262 13.01 -8.76 -10.43
C ARG A 262 14.12 -9.52 -9.67
N PHE A 263 15.18 -8.81 -9.29
CA PHE A 263 16.24 -9.35 -8.41
C PHE A 263 16.48 -8.59 -7.09
N CYS A 264 15.80 -7.47 -6.83
CA CYS A 264 16.04 -6.67 -5.61
C CYS A 264 14.77 -6.57 -4.76
N GLN A 265 14.63 -7.44 -3.76
CA GLN A 265 13.68 -7.30 -2.65
C GLN A 265 14.36 -7.36 -1.29
N ASP A 266 15.68 -7.26 -1.24
CA ASP A 266 16.43 -7.34 0.02
C ASP A 266 17.10 -5.99 0.32
N THR A 267 17.29 -5.64 1.58
CA THR A 267 18.11 -4.51 2.01
C THR A 267 19.59 -4.89 2.08
N LYS A 268 19.87 -6.20 2.00
CA LYS A 268 21.18 -6.81 1.93
C LYS A 268 21.75 -6.79 0.51
N THR A 269 22.99 -6.31 0.41
CA THR A 269 23.84 -6.34 -0.78
C THR A 269 24.91 -7.39 -0.57
N GLU A 270 24.88 -8.47 -1.34
CA GLU A 270 25.89 -9.52 -1.27
C GLU A 270 26.96 -9.32 -2.35
N ILE A 271 28.22 -9.46 -1.93
CA ILE A 271 29.40 -9.05 -2.67
C ILE A 271 30.38 -10.21 -2.67
N GLN A 272 30.85 -10.58 -3.85
CA GLN A 272 31.90 -11.57 -4.02
C GLN A 272 33.20 -11.02 -3.44
N THR A 273 33.82 -11.78 -2.53
CA THR A 273 35.13 -11.43 -1.99
C THR A 273 36.16 -11.54 -3.11
N PRO A 274 36.97 -10.49 -3.36
CA PRO A 274 37.99 -10.53 -4.39
C PRO A 274 39.01 -11.65 -4.17
N ALA A 275 39.48 -12.25 -5.27
CA ALA A 275 40.42 -13.36 -5.22
C ALA A 275 41.71 -12.99 -4.46
N GLY A 276 42.16 -13.89 -3.59
CA GLY A 276 43.38 -13.71 -2.80
C GLY A 276 43.18 -12.92 -1.49
N ILE A 277 41.96 -12.46 -1.18
CA ILE A 277 41.63 -11.81 0.09
C ILE A 277 40.91 -12.78 1.00
N ASN A 278 41.33 -12.84 2.27
CA ASN A 278 40.56 -13.54 3.29
C ASN A 278 39.31 -12.73 3.64
N ASN A 279 38.14 -13.34 3.45
CA ASN A 279 36.85 -12.70 3.61
C ASN A 279 36.62 -12.11 5.02
N GLN A 280 36.98 -12.86 6.07
CA GLN A 280 36.84 -12.39 7.46
C GLN A 280 37.74 -11.17 7.73
N VAL A 281 38.98 -11.19 7.22
CA VAL A 281 39.91 -10.05 7.37
C VAL A 281 39.36 -8.80 6.70
N LEU A 282 38.75 -8.92 5.52
CA LEU A 282 38.14 -7.78 4.84
C LEU A 282 36.96 -7.21 5.64
N VAL A 283 36.05 -8.07 6.11
CA VAL A 283 34.91 -7.67 6.94
C VAL A 283 35.38 -6.98 8.23
N ASP A 284 36.38 -7.53 8.92
CA ASP A 284 36.94 -6.94 10.15
C ASP A 284 37.54 -5.54 9.88
N LEU A 285 38.21 -5.36 8.75
CA LEU A 285 38.76 -4.06 8.33
C LEU A 285 37.65 -3.04 8.06
N ILE A 286 36.55 -3.44 7.41
CA ILE A 286 35.39 -2.57 7.19
C ILE A 286 34.78 -2.20 8.54
N GLN A 287 34.45 -3.19 9.38
CA GLN A 287 33.86 -2.97 10.70
C GLN A 287 34.73 -2.13 11.64
N SER A 288 36.05 -2.18 11.49
CA SER A 288 36.98 -1.32 12.26
C SER A 288 36.88 0.16 11.93
N SER A 289 36.29 0.49 10.77
CA SER A 289 36.06 1.86 10.30
C SER A 289 34.64 2.36 10.57
N LEU A 290 33.78 1.52 11.16
CA LEU A 290 32.37 1.81 11.45
C LEU A 290 32.14 2.11 12.94
N GLY A 291 31.04 2.81 13.24
CA GLY A 291 30.61 3.07 14.60
C GLY A 291 30.17 1.80 15.36
N PRO A 292 30.14 1.80 16.71
CA PRO A 292 29.77 0.61 17.51
C PRO A 292 28.41 -0.01 17.17
N GLY A 293 27.44 0.80 16.74
CA GLY A 293 26.10 0.35 16.34
C GLY A 293 25.98 -0.07 14.87
N GLU A 294 27.02 0.10 14.06
CA GLU A 294 27.01 -0.13 12.60
C GLU A 294 27.71 -1.43 12.21
N LYS A 295 28.30 -2.16 13.15
CA LYS A 295 29.06 -3.37 12.85
C LYS A 295 28.20 -4.49 12.26
N ALA A 296 26.93 -4.58 12.66
CA ALA A 296 25.98 -5.56 12.14
C ALA A 296 25.63 -5.34 10.66
N THR A 297 25.88 -4.12 10.15
CA THR A 297 25.67 -3.73 8.75
C THR A 297 26.56 -4.50 7.79
N VAL A 298 27.72 -4.99 8.23
CA VAL A 298 28.66 -5.71 7.35
C VAL A 298 29.02 -7.05 7.98
N GLY A 299 28.94 -8.13 7.21
CA GLY A 299 29.26 -9.46 7.72
C GLY A 299 29.63 -10.45 6.62
N VAL A 300 30.22 -11.58 7.02
CA VAL A 300 30.48 -12.70 6.12
C VAL A 300 29.15 -13.37 5.76
N ASN A 301 28.93 -13.67 4.48
CA ASN A 301 27.75 -14.42 4.02
C ASN A 301 28.09 -15.87 3.69
N THR A 302 29.11 -16.10 2.87
CA THR A 302 29.67 -17.42 2.55
C THR A 302 31.20 -17.40 2.67
N ALA A 303 31.86 -18.52 2.36
CA ALA A 303 33.33 -18.57 2.36
C ALA A 303 33.94 -17.50 1.43
N ASP A 304 33.27 -17.21 0.31
CA ASP A 304 33.78 -16.34 -0.76
C ASP A 304 32.91 -15.10 -0.98
N SER A 305 31.99 -14.78 -0.06
CA SER A 305 31.15 -13.57 -0.15
C SER A 305 30.88 -12.92 1.20
N PHE A 306 30.75 -11.60 1.20
CA PHE A 306 30.30 -10.81 2.35
C PHE A 306 29.07 -10.00 1.97
N TYR A 307 28.46 -9.36 2.96
CA TYR A 307 27.28 -8.53 2.76
C TYR A 307 27.43 -7.14 3.37
N ILE A 308 26.65 -6.20 2.82
CA ILE A 308 26.34 -4.90 3.41
C ILE A 308 24.81 -4.77 3.46
N ASP A 309 24.22 -4.66 4.64
CA ASP A 309 22.76 -4.59 4.85
C ASP A 309 22.32 -3.21 5.35
N ALA A 310 21.69 -2.44 4.45
CA ALA A 310 21.22 -1.09 4.76
C ALA A 310 20.23 -1.03 5.93
N ALA A 311 19.44 -2.10 6.17
CA ALA A 311 18.45 -2.13 7.26
C ALA A 311 19.07 -2.21 8.65
N GLN A 312 20.34 -2.61 8.76
CA GLN A 312 21.04 -2.71 10.05
C GLN A 312 21.73 -1.39 10.45
N LEU A 313 21.67 -0.36 9.61
CA LEU A 313 22.15 0.97 9.97
C LEU A 313 21.29 1.54 11.11
N PRO A 314 21.89 2.04 12.21
CA PRO A 314 21.14 2.70 13.30
C PRO A 314 20.30 3.89 12.81
N GLN A 315 20.79 4.57 11.77
CA GLN A 315 20.05 5.56 11.01
C GLN A 315 20.37 5.41 9.53
N VAL A 316 19.35 5.22 8.71
CA VAL A 316 19.50 5.17 7.25
C VAL A 316 19.42 6.59 6.72
N ASN A 317 20.57 7.15 6.33
CA ASN A 317 20.70 8.49 5.74
C ASN A 317 21.87 8.53 4.74
N ASN A 318 21.95 9.56 3.89
CA ASN A 318 22.98 9.70 2.85
C ASN A 318 24.39 9.57 3.43
N ASN A 319 24.67 10.19 4.57
CA ASN A 319 26.01 10.20 5.16
C ASN A 319 26.45 8.79 5.57
N ASN A 320 25.56 8.03 6.20
CA ASN A 320 25.87 6.68 6.65
C ASN A 320 26.02 5.71 5.46
N VAL A 321 25.18 5.86 4.43
CA VAL A 321 25.28 5.06 3.19
C VAL A 321 26.61 5.32 2.48
N LEU A 322 26.98 6.58 2.28
CA LEU A 322 28.26 6.95 1.65
C LEU A 322 29.46 6.59 2.54
N GLY A 323 29.27 6.62 3.87
CA GLY A 323 30.25 6.15 4.85
C GLY A 323 30.60 4.68 4.69
N LEU A 324 29.62 3.81 4.42
CA LEU A 324 29.85 2.38 4.16
C LEU A 324 30.69 2.16 2.90
N LEU A 325 30.44 2.90 1.83
CA LEU A 325 31.24 2.81 0.59
C LEU A 325 32.69 3.28 0.84
N THR A 326 32.84 4.36 1.61
CA THR A 326 34.16 4.88 2.00
C THR A 326 34.93 3.86 2.85
N ALA A 327 34.27 3.26 3.85
CA ALA A 327 34.87 2.22 4.70
C ALA A 327 35.27 0.97 3.89
N THR A 328 34.44 0.58 2.93
CA THR A 328 34.69 -0.55 2.02
C THR A 328 35.92 -0.29 1.14
N SER A 329 35.98 0.87 0.49
CA SER A 329 37.15 1.25 -0.32
C SER A 329 38.44 1.31 0.52
N ALA A 330 38.38 1.88 1.72
CA ALA A 330 39.53 1.95 2.62
C ALA A 330 40.03 0.56 3.05
N ALA A 331 39.11 -0.39 3.29
CA ALA A 331 39.45 -1.77 3.60
C ALA A 331 40.12 -2.48 2.41
N LEU A 332 39.59 -2.31 1.18
CA LEU A 332 40.21 -2.85 -0.04
C LEU A 332 41.64 -2.32 -0.25
N HIS A 333 41.85 -1.03 -0.05
CA HIS A 333 43.19 -0.44 -0.13
C HIS A 333 44.18 -1.07 0.87
N LYS A 334 43.74 -1.36 2.11
CA LYS A 334 44.57 -2.04 3.12
C LYS A 334 44.91 -3.49 2.74
N THR A 335 44.07 -4.13 1.91
CA THR A 335 44.32 -5.47 1.36
C THR A 335 45.14 -5.46 0.07
N GLY A 336 45.51 -4.28 -0.44
CA GLY A 336 46.31 -4.13 -1.66
C GLY A 336 45.52 -4.11 -2.97
N LEU A 337 44.19 -4.01 -2.92
CA LEU A 337 43.35 -3.83 -4.10
C LEU A 337 43.05 -2.36 -4.37
N ALA A 338 43.02 -2.01 -5.65
CA ALA A 338 42.55 -0.71 -6.11
C ALA A 338 41.01 -0.71 -6.14
N ALA A 339 40.42 0.40 -5.69
CA ALA A 339 38.97 0.61 -5.64
C ALA A 339 38.65 2.00 -6.21
N ASP A 340 37.71 2.10 -7.15
CA ASP A 340 37.31 3.40 -7.70
C ASP A 340 36.22 4.04 -6.82
N ILE A 341 36.67 4.65 -5.73
CA ILE A 341 35.76 5.37 -4.83
C ILE A 341 35.08 6.57 -5.51
N GLY A 342 35.70 7.18 -6.54
CA GLY A 342 35.12 8.32 -7.25
C GLY A 342 33.87 7.92 -8.04
N ALA A 343 33.98 6.82 -8.81
CA ALA A 343 32.86 6.24 -9.54
C ALA A 343 31.77 5.73 -8.57
N ALA A 344 32.16 5.03 -7.51
CA ALA A 344 31.25 4.54 -6.47
C ALA A 344 30.41 5.67 -5.85
N MET A 345 31.05 6.76 -5.45
CA MET A 345 30.36 7.89 -4.80
C MET A 345 29.43 8.62 -5.77
N THR A 346 29.85 8.79 -7.03
CA THR A 346 29.02 9.43 -8.06
C THR A 346 27.76 8.62 -8.32
N ALA A 347 27.89 7.31 -8.49
CA ALA A 347 26.74 6.42 -8.71
C ALA A 347 25.78 6.39 -7.52
N ALA A 348 26.31 6.26 -6.30
CA ALA A 348 25.50 6.25 -5.09
C ALA A 348 24.77 7.59 -4.87
N GLN A 349 25.45 8.73 -5.08
CA GLN A 349 24.85 10.06 -4.92
C GLN A 349 23.72 10.30 -5.92
N ASN A 350 23.89 9.89 -7.18
CA ASN A 350 22.83 10.00 -8.18
C ASN A 350 21.56 9.27 -7.71
N ILE A 351 21.71 8.03 -7.21
CA ILE A 351 20.58 7.22 -6.72
C ILE A 351 19.94 7.82 -5.45
N LEU A 352 20.75 8.34 -4.53
CA LEU A 352 20.25 8.96 -3.29
C LEU A 352 19.55 10.31 -3.53
N SER A 353 19.64 10.86 -4.74
CA SER A 353 19.01 12.12 -5.15
C SER A 353 17.76 11.94 -6.02
N GLU A 354 17.45 10.71 -6.43
CA GLU A 354 16.21 10.32 -7.15
C GLU A 354 15.00 10.29 -6.20
#